data_AF-A0A1Y0RRJ1-F1
#
_entry.id   AF-A0A1Y0RRJ1-F1
#
_cell.length_a   1.000
_cell.length_b   1.000
_cell.length_c   1.000
_cell.angle_alpha   90.00
_cell.angle_beta   90.00
_cell.angle_gamma   90.00
#
_symmetry.space_group_name_H-M   'P 1'
#
loop_
_entity.id
_entity.type
_entity.pdbx_description
1 polymer ?
#
loop_
_entity_poly.entity_id
_entity_poly.type
_entity_poly.pdbx_seq_one_letter_code
_entity_poly.pdbx_strand_id
1 'polypeptide(L)' 'MARKGGNPNIKDYGFSAEGDEALDKTLCVKVTESMYQQVKSQDNPAEFLRGAIQKALDEQKQPNDTTES' A
#
# COMPACT_ATOMS: atom_id res chain seq x y z
N MET A 1 33.83 -17.22 -16.30
CA MET A 1 33.48 -17.26 -17.74
C MET A 1 32.00 -16.93 -17.89
N ALA A 2 31.68 -15.73 -18.38
CA ALA A 2 30.30 -15.33 -18.72
C ALA A 2 29.92 -15.92 -20.09
N ARG A 3 28.66 -16.36 -20.26
CA ARG A 3 28.20 -17.00 -21.50
C ARG A 3 28.15 -15.97 -22.65
N LYS A 4 28.67 -16.36 -23.82
CA LYS A 4 28.67 -15.57 -25.07
C LYS A 4 27.21 -15.32 -25.51
N GLY A 5 26.66 -14.16 -25.17
CA GLY A 5 25.31 -13.74 -25.56
C GLY A 5 24.46 -13.10 -24.45
N GLY A 6 24.89 -13.12 -23.18
CA GLY A 6 24.21 -12.38 -22.11
C GLY A 6 24.80 -10.99 -21.92
N ASN A 7 23.97 -9.95 -21.79
CA ASN A 7 24.42 -8.60 -21.46
C ASN A 7 25.03 -8.58 -20.03
N PRO A 8 26.34 -8.38 -19.86
CA PRO A 8 27.02 -8.50 -18.56
C PRO A 8 26.68 -7.37 -17.58
N ASN A 9 26.04 -6.30 -18.05
CA ASN A 9 25.68 -5.12 -17.25
C ASN A 9 24.31 -5.22 -16.57
N ILE A 10 23.62 -6.37 -16.61
CA ILE A 10 22.29 -6.53 -15.99
C ILE A 10 22.30 -6.32 -14.45
N LYS A 11 23.47 -6.44 -13.81
CA LYS A 11 23.64 -6.22 -12.36
C LYS A 11 23.63 -4.74 -11.97
N ASP A 12 23.95 -3.84 -12.89
CA ASP A 12 23.89 -2.38 -12.70
C ASP A 12 22.48 -1.83 -12.94
N TYR A 13 21.64 -2.56 -13.67
CA TYR A 13 20.20 -2.31 -13.73
C TYR A 13 19.51 -2.99 -12.55
N GLY A 14 19.93 -2.59 -11.34
CA GLY A 14 19.15 -2.85 -10.15
C GLY A 14 17.77 -2.25 -10.38
N PHE A 15 16.74 -3.09 -10.48
CA PHE A 15 15.37 -2.63 -10.34
C PHE A 15 15.21 -2.16 -8.90
N SER A 16 15.69 -0.95 -8.59
CA SER A 16 15.31 -0.24 -7.39
C SER A 16 13.83 0.05 -7.56
N ALA A 17 12.98 -0.74 -6.90
CA ALA A 17 11.60 -0.38 -6.67
C ALA A 17 11.57 0.81 -5.69
N GLU A 18 12.13 1.94 -6.12
CA GLU A 18 12.14 3.21 -5.39
C GLU A 18 10.77 3.90 -5.60
N GLY A 19 9.68 3.23 -5.23
CA GLY A 19 8.37 3.73 -5.61
C GLY A 19 7.15 3.29 -4.82
N ASP A 20 7.20 2.22 -4.03
CA ASP A 20 6.06 1.88 -3.18
C ASP A 20 6.56 1.01 -2.03
N GLU A 21 6.25 1.38 -0.77
CA GLU A 21 6.45 0.46 0.34
C GLU A 21 5.77 -0.86 -0.01
N ALA A 22 6.56 -1.95 -0.04
CA ALA A 22 6.01 -3.24 -0.38
C ALA A 22 4.85 -3.55 0.57
N LEU A 23 3.70 -3.92 -0.02
CA LEU A 23 2.45 -4.23 0.67
C LEU A 23 2.58 -5.60 1.36
N ASP A 24 3.54 -5.71 2.26
CA ASP A 24 3.98 -6.96 2.91
C ASP A 24 3.11 -7.32 4.13
N LYS A 25 2.19 -6.44 4.52
CA LYS A 25 1.39 -6.57 5.73
C LYS A 25 -0.10 -6.69 5.40
N THR A 26 -0.72 -7.74 5.93
CA THR A 26 -2.17 -7.97 5.84
C THR A 26 -2.86 -7.49 7.12
N LEU A 27 -3.85 -6.61 6.96
CA LEU A 27 -4.69 -6.15 8.07
C LEU A 27 -6.00 -6.96 8.10
N CYS A 28 -6.23 -7.75 9.16
CA CYS A 28 -7.46 -8.51 9.35
C CYS A 28 -8.39 -7.79 10.32
N VAL A 29 -9.49 -7.23 9.82
CA VAL A 29 -10.49 -6.50 10.63
C VAL A 29 -11.85 -7.18 10.54
N LYS A 30 -12.51 -7.33 11.69
CA LYS A 30 -13.90 -7.81 11.75
C LYS A 30 -14.85 -6.65 11.46
N VAL A 31 -15.75 -6.86 10.51
CA VAL A 31 -16.73 -5.87 10.04
C VAL A 31 -18.13 -6.47 10.11
N THR A 32 -19.15 -5.61 10.11
CA THR A 32 -20.54 -6.08 10.00
C THR A 32 -20.79 -6.68 8.61
N GLU A 33 -21.73 -7.61 8.51
CA GLU A 33 -22.05 -8.29 7.25
C GLU A 33 -22.47 -7.31 6.15
N SER A 34 -23.27 -6.30 6.50
CA SER A 34 -23.69 -5.25 5.57
C SER A 34 -22.52 -4.44 5.03
N MET A 35 -21.46 -4.22 5.83
CA MET A 35 -20.27 -3.50 5.40
C MET A 35 -19.38 -4.38 4.52
N TYR A 36 -19.26 -5.68 4.86
CA TYR A 36 -18.55 -6.64 4.02
C TYR A 36 -19.14 -6.75 2.62
N GLN A 37 -20.48 -6.83 2.50
CA GLN A 37 -21.14 -6.91 1.20
C GLN A 37 -20.93 -5.63 0.36
N GLN A 38 -20.98 -4.45 1.00
CA GLN A 38 -20.75 -3.18 0.32
C GLN A 38 -19.33 -3.05 -0.21
N VAL A 39 -18.34 -3.45 0.58
CA VAL A 39 -16.92 -3.44 0.14
C VAL A 39 -16.71 -4.46 -0.97
N LYS A 40 -17.25 -5.68 -0.83
CA LYS A 40 -17.13 -6.75 -1.83
C LYS A 40 -17.81 -6.41 -3.15
N SER A 41 -18.82 -5.55 -3.13
CA SER A 41 -19.53 -5.11 -4.34
C SER A 41 -18.79 -4.01 -5.11
N GLN A 42 -17.68 -3.47 -4.58
CA GLN A 42 -16.83 -2.52 -5.30
C GLN A 42 -15.95 -3.25 -6.32
N ASP A 43 -15.62 -2.58 -7.43
CA ASP A 43 -14.69 -3.11 -8.44
C ASP A 43 -13.30 -3.42 -7.87
N ASN A 44 -12.81 -2.61 -6.93
CA ASN A 44 -11.50 -2.76 -6.29
C ASN A 44 -11.59 -2.63 -4.76
N PRO A 45 -11.99 -3.69 -4.04
CA PRO A 45 -12.20 -3.64 -2.60
C PRO A 45 -10.92 -3.30 -1.81
N ALA A 46 -9.76 -3.78 -2.26
CA ALA A 46 -8.49 -3.56 -1.59
C ALA A 46 -8.07 -2.08 -1.65
N GLU A 47 -8.16 -1.46 -2.83
CA GLU A 47 -7.84 -0.04 -3.03
C GLU A 47 -8.82 0.86 -2.28
N PHE A 48 -10.10 0.51 -2.27
CA PHE A 48 -11.11 1.22 -1.50
C PHE A 48 -10.78 1.23 0.00
N LEU A 49 -10.43 0.07 0.56
CA LEU A 49 -10.05 -0.05 1.96
C LEU A 49 -8.76 0.72 2.27
N ARG A 50 -7.76 0.67 1.38
CA ARG A 50 -6.51 1.44 1.53
C ARG A 50 -6.77 2.94 1.57
N GLY A 51 -7.55 3.46 0.61
CA GLY A 51 -7.93 4.87 0.57
C GLY A 51 -8.73 5.29 1.80
N ALA A 52 -9.67 4.48 2.26
CA ALA A 52 -10.45 4.75 3.46
C ALA A 52 -9.58 4.80 4.73
N ILE A 53 -8.64 3.85 4.88
CA ILE A 53 -7.70 3.82 6.01
C ILE A 53 -6.75 5.02 5.94
N GLN A 54 -6.19 5.33 4.77
CA GLN A 54 -5.28 6.46 4.61
C GLN A 54 -5.97 7.79 4.93
N LYS A 55 -7.21 7.97 4.47
CA LYS A 55 -8.01 9.15 4.79
C LYS A 55 -8.31 9.24 6.28
N ALA A 56 -8.71 8.14 6.92
CA ALA A 56 -8.96 8.12 8.36
C ALA A 56 -7.69 8.42 9.19
N LEU A 57 -6.52 7.94 8.74
CA LEU A 57 -5.23 8.26 9.36
C LEU A 57 -4.83 9.72 9.15
N ASP A 58 -5.10 10.30 7.99
CA ASP A 58 -4.87 11.73 7.72
C ASP A 58 -5.77 12.60 8.59
N GLU A 59 -7.07 12.27 8.65
CA GLU A 59 -8.06 12.93 9.51
C GLU A 59 -7.71 12.81 11.01
N GLN A 60 -7.04 11.74 11.43
CA GLN A 60 -6.51 11.58 12.81
C GLN A 60 -5.19 12.30 13.06
N LYS A 61 -4.44 12.68 12.02
CA LYS A 61 -3.23 13.51 12.17
C LYS A 61 -3.57 14.99 12.30
N GLN A 62 -4.64 15.44 11.65
CA GLN A 62 -5.08 16.84 11.68
C GLN A 62 -5.68 17.39 13.00
N PRO A 63 -6.08 16.63 14.04
CA PRO A 63 -6.62 17.20 15.27
C PRO A 63 -5.57 17.46 16.37
N ASN A 64 -4.27 17.23 16.13
CA ASN A 64 -3.23 17.46 17.15
C ASN A 64 -2.24 18.60 16.82
N ASP A 65 -2.42 19.36 15.72
CA ASP A 65 -1.62 20.57 15.46
C ASP A 65 -2.22 21.83 16.15
N THR A 66 -2.79 21.65 17.35
CA THR A 66 -3.23 22.77 18.19
C THR A 66 -3.09 22.41 19.67
N THR A 67 -1.91 22.00 20.14
CA THR A 67 -1.46 22.28 21.52
C THR A 67 0.04 21.99 21.68
N GLU A 68 0.80 23.05 22.01
CA GLU A 68 2.06 23.07 22.78
C GLU A 68 3.32 22.50 22.07
N SER A 69 4.46 23.19 21.93
CA SER A 69 5.05 24.36 22.64
C SER A 69 6.06 25.10 21.74
#